data_AF-M5BR65-F1
#
_entry.id   AF-M5BR65-F1
#
_cell.length_a   1.000
_cell.length_b   1.000
_cell.length_c   1.000
_cell.angle_alpha   90.00
_cell.angle_beta   90.00
_cell.angle_gamma   90.00
#
_symmetry.space_group_name_H-M   'P 1'
#
loop_
_entity.id
_entity.type
_entity.pdbx_description
1 polymer ?
#
loop_
_entity_poly.entity_id
_entity_poly.type
_entity_poly.pdbx_seq_one_letter_code
_entity_poly.pdbx_strand_id
1 'polypeptide(L)'
;MNEPSVFNGPEITMPKDNVHYGGWEHRDVHNINGMLYHNITAQAVKERTTPSKRPFVLTRSFFAGSQRHGAMWTGDNMGTWEHMDVGVKMVLTSNIAGMSFAGADVGGYFGNPPTDMLVRWYQVGAFSPFFRAHAHLDTKRREPYLLEEPYKSMVRDILRLRYSLLPVWYTAFRETSVTGMPVLR
;
A
#
# COMPACT_ATOMS: atom_id res chain seq x y z
N MET A 1 -7.99 -4.30 -7.04
CA MET A 1 -9.20 -5.09 -7.33
C MET A 1 -8.86 -6.55 -7.64
N ASN A 2 -7.76 -7.10 -7.10
CA ASN A 2 -7.22 -8.41 -7.46
C ASN A 2 -7.60 -9.52 -6.47
N GLU A 3 -8.60 -9.28 -5.61
CA GLU A 3 -9.12 -10.25 -4.66
C GLU A 3 -9.61 -11.56 -5.31
N PRO A 4 -10.42 -11.59 -6.39
CA PRO A 4 -10.88 -10.54 -7.31
C PRO A 4 -12.17 -9.85 -6.86
N SER A 5 -12.27 -8.55 -7.10
CA SER A 5 -13.50 -7.80 -6.84
C SER A 5 -14.50 -8.02 -7.99
N VAL A 6 -15.70 -8.50 -7.66
CA VAL A 6 -16.79 -8.74 -8.62
C VAL A 6 -18.05 -8.10 -8.06
N PHE A 7 -18.48 -6.95 -8.61
CA PHE A 7 -19.51 -6.10 -7.98
C PHE A 7 -20.86 -6.77 -7.75
N ASN A 8 -21.23 -7.73 -8.60
CA ASN A 8 -22.47 -8.51 -8.49
C ASN A 8 -22.22 -9.94 -7.98
N GLY A 9 -21.02 -10.26 -7.52
CA GLY A 9 -20.67 -11.57 -6.98
C GLY A 9 -20.97 -11.71 -5.49
N PRO A 10 -21.02 -12.95 -4.97
CA PRO A 10 -21.16 -13.17 -3.53
C PRO A 10 -20.01 -12.50 -2.79
N GLU A 11 -20.32 -11.75 -1.72
CA GLU A 11 -19.32 -11.02 -0.93
C GLU A 11 -18.41 -10.10 -1.78
N ILE A 12 -18.91 -9.63 -2.93
CA ILE A 12 -18.17 -8.81 -3.90
C ILE A 12 -16.94 -9.56 -4.47
N THR A 13 -17.02 -10.90 -4.59
CA THR A 13 -15.97 -11.72 -5.20
C THR A 13 -16.53 -12.84 -6.09
N MET A 14 -15.67 -13.68 -6.66
CA MET A 14 -16.07 -14.77 -7.53
C MET A 14 -16.83 -15.87 -6.75
N PRO A 15 -17.79 -16.57 -7.40
CA PRO A 15 -18.40 -17.78 -6.87
C PRO A 15 -17.36 -18.85 -6.50
N LYS A 16 -17.64 -19.61 -5.44
CA LYS A 16 -16.71 -20.61 -4.88
C LYS A 16 -16.45 -21.79 -5.82
N ASP A 17 -17.39 -22.09 -6.70
CA ASP A 17 -17.41 -23.18 -7.68
C ASP A 17 -16.86 -22.78 -9.06
N ASN A 18 -16.36 -21.55 -9.22
CA ASN A 18 -15.61 -21.19 -10.41
C ASN A 18 -14.37 -22.10 -10.54
N VAL A 19 -14.14 -22.66 -11.72
CA VAL A 19 -13.03 -23.59 -11.98
C VAL A 19 -11.81 -22.84 -12.51
N HIS A 20 -10.66 -23.04 -11.87
CA HIS A 20 -9.34 -22.51 -12.23
C HIS A 20 -8.50 -23.54 -12.98
N TYR A 21 -7.32 -23.12 -13.46
CA TYR A 21 -6.35 -24.01 -14.11
C TYR A 21 -6.07 -25.25 -13.25
N GLY A 22 -6.04 -26.43 -13.89
CA GLY A 22 -5.83 -27.71 -13.21
C GLY A 22 -7.08 -28.32 -12.57
N GLY A 23 -8.25 -27.69 -12.72
CA GLY A 23 -9.51 -28.21 -12.20
C GLY A 23 -9.80 -27.84 -10.74
N TRP A 24 -8.99 -26.96 -10.14
CA TRP A 24 -9.22 -26.44 -8.79
C TRP A 24 -10.43 -25.52 -8.74
N GLU A 25 -11.22 -25.60 -7.68
CA GLU A 25 -12.30 -24.65 -7.46
C GLU A 25 -11.75 -23.34 -6.88
N HIS A 26 -12.48 -22.24 -7.06
CA HIS A 26 -12.09 -20.94 -6.55
C HIS A 26 -11.94 -20.95 -5.02
N ARG A 27 -12.76 -21.75 -4.31
CA ARG A 27 -12.63 -21.93 -2.85
C ARG A 27 -11.24 -22.40 -2.41
N ASP A 28 -10.52 -23.14 -3.26
CA ASP A 28 -9.21 -23.71 -2.93
C ASP A 28 -8.09 -22.69 -3.11
N VAL A 29 -8.27 -21.74 -4.04
CA VAL A 29 -7.21 -20.84 -4.50
C VAL A 29 -7.52 -19.36 -4.29
N HIS A 30 -8.68 -19.00 -3.71
CA HIS A 30 -9.15 -17.62 -3.57
C HIS A 30 -8.06 -16.68 -3.03
N ASN A 31 -7.46 -17.01 -1.89
CA ASN A 31 -6.49 -16.14 -1.23
C ASN A 31 -5.15 -16.00 -1.98
N ILE A 32 -4.79 -16.94 -2.86
CA ILE A 32 -3.56 -16.83 -3.66
C ILE A 32 -3.77 -16.09 -4.98
N ASN A 33 -5.03 -15.88 -5.41
CA ASN A 33 -5.35 -15.18 -6.66
C ASN A 33 -4.67 -13.80 -6.75
N GLY A 34 -4.80 -12.99 -5.69
CA GLY A 34 -4.19 -11.66 -5.62
C GLY A 34 -2.67 -11.69 -5.74
N MET A 35 -2.02 -12.65 -5.07
CA MET A 35 -0.57 -12.85 -5.13
C MET A 35 -0.12 -13.27 -6.55
N LEU A 36 -0.86 -14.17 -7.21
CA LEU A 36 -0.52 -14.62 -8.57
C LEU A 36 -0.60 -13.47 -9.57
N TYR A 37 -1.63 -12.62 -9.47
CA TYR A 37 -1.75 -11.43 -10.30
C TYR A 37 -0.62 -10.41 -10.04
N HIS A 38 -0.25 -10.20 -8.78
CA HIS A 38 0.86 -9.34 -8.39
C HIS A 38 2.20 -9.86 -8.95
N ASN A 39 2.41 -11.18 -8.87
CA ASN A 39 3.59 -11.86 -9.38
C ASN A 39 3.75 -11.68 -10.90
N ILE A 40 2.72 -12.02 -11.68
CA ILE A 40 2.81 -11.95 -13.14
C ILE A 40 3.02 -10.51 -13.64
N THR A 41 2.41 -9.53 -12.97
CA THR A 41 2.62 -8.11 -13.27
C THR A 41 4.06 -7.69 -12.97
N ALA A 42 4.64 -8.12 -11.85
CA ALA A 42 6.03 -7.83 -11.50
C ALA A 42 7.04 -8.47 -12.48
N GLN A 43 6.73 -9.66 -13.01
CA GLN A 43 7.52 -10.31 -14.08
C GLN A 43 7.44 -9.52 -15.39
N ALA A 44 6.24 -9.16 -15.84
CA ALA A 44 6.06 -8.37 -17.06
C ALA A 44 6.80 -7.02 -17.01
N VAL A 45 6.82 -6.35 -15.85
CA VAL A 45 7.59 -5.10 -15.66
C VAL A 45 9.11 -5.32 -15.75
N LYS A 46 9.63 -6.48 -15.33
CA LYS A 46 11.05 -6.84 -15.47
C LYS A 46 11.42 -7.16 -16.91
N GLU A 47 10.53 -7.84 -17.64
CA GLU A 47 10.75 -8.36 -18.99
C GLU A 47 10.64 -7.29 -20.08
N ARG A 48 9.89 -6.22 -19.84
CA ARG A 48 9.73 -5.12 -20.82
C ARG A 48 10.98 -4.27 -21.06
N THR A 49 12.09 -4.52 -20.35
CA THR A 49 13.33 -3.72 -20.43
C THR A 49 14.57 -4.60 -20.59
N THR A 50 15.50 -4.17 -21.43
CA THR A 50 16.81 -4.81 -21.61
C THR A 50 17.93 -3.78 -21.34
N PRO A 51 18.77 -3.93 -20.31
CA PRO A 51 18.76 -4.98 -19.30
C PRO A 51 17.56 -4.86 -18.34
N SER A 52 17.17 -5.97 -17.72
CA SER A 52 16.04 -6.02 -16.79
C SER A 52 16.20 -5.04 -15.62
N LYS A 53 15.09 -4.39 -15.24
CA LYS A 53 15.02 -3.43 -14.13
C LYS A 53 14.13 -3.97 -13.00
N ARG A 54 14.41 -3.54 -11.77
CA ARG A 54 13.59 -3.89 -10.59
C ARG A 54 12.16 -3.36 -10.78
N PRO A 55 11.11 -4.18 -10.56
CA PRO A 55 9.74 -3.72 -10.71
C PRO A 55 9.30 -2.93 -9.47
N PHE A 56 8.34 -2.04 -9.69
CA PHE A 56 7.52 -1.46 -8.64
C PHE A 56 6.06 -1.72 -9.00
N VAL A 57 5.41 -2.63 -8.27
CA VAL A 57 4.00 -2.98 -8.45
C VAL A 57 3.35 -2.96 -7.08
N LEU A 58 2.27 -2.19 -6.95
CA LEU A 58 1.47 -2.08 -5.74
C LEU A 58 0.28 -3.05 -5.84
N THR A 59 0.01 -3.80 -4.77
CA THR A 59 -1.12 -4.74 -4.71
C THR A 59 -2.09 -4.39 -3.58
N ARG A 60 -3.38 -4.75 -3.76
CA ARG A 60 -4.38 -4.67 -2.70
C ARG A 60 -4.53 -6.01 -1.98
N SER A 61 -4.86 -7.07 -2.73
CA SER A 61 -4.88 -8.44 -2.22
C SER A 61 -3.49 -9.08 -2.27
N PHE A 62 -3.13 -9.82 -1.23
CA PHE A 62 -1.81 -10.44 -1.07
C PHE A 62 -1.89 -11.71 -0.23
N PHE A 63 -0.85 -12.53 -0.28
CA PHE A 63 -0.72 -13.75 0.52
C PHE A 63 0.72 -13.92 1.01
N ALA A 64 0.99 -14.97 1.77
CA ALA A 64 2.35 -15.33 2.16
C ALA A 64 3.23 -15.52 0.91
N GLY A 65 4.27 -14.68 0.78
CA GLY A 65 5.15 -14.65 -0.40
C GLY A 65 5.01 -13.40 -1.27
N SER A 66 3.94 -12.61 -1.10
CA SER A 66 3.72 -11.36 -1.85
C SER A 66 4.83 -10.31 -1.66
N GLN A 67 5.59 -10.37 -0.57
CA GLN A 67 6.73 -9.47 -0.33
C GLN A 67 7.83 -9.55 -1.40
N ARG A 68 7.85 -10.63 -2.19
CA ARG A 68 8.77 -10.78 -3.33
C ARG A 68 8.39 -9.94 -4.55
N HIS A 69 7.17 -9.41 -4.61
CA HIS A 69 6.58 -8.86 -5.83
C HIS A 69 6.38 -7.34 -5.79
N GLY A 70 6.41 -6.72 -4.60
CA GLY A 70 6.36 -5.26 -4.47
C GLY A 70 5.73 -4.80 -3.16
N ALA A 71 4.94 -3.73 -3.25
CA ALA A 71 4.31 -3.07 -2.11
C ALA A 71 2.84 -3.49 -1.94
N MET A 72 2.29 -3.27 -0.75
CA MET A 72 0.84 -3.27 -0.51
C MET A 72 0.39 -1.97 0.15
N TRP A 73 -0.92 -1.72 0.10
CA TRP A 73 -1.55 -0.73 0.96
C TRP A 73 -2.80 -1.31 1.63
N THR A 74 -3.24 -0.68 2.72
CA THR A 74 -4.36 -1.15 3.56
C THR A 74 -5.75 -0.98 2.94
N GLY A 75 -5.86 -0.68 1.65
CA GLY A 75 -7.13 -0.49 0.97
C GLY A 75 -7.79 0.85 1.28
N ASP A 76 -9.11 0.88 1.10
CA ASP A 76 -9.94 2.08 1.03
C ASP A 76 -10.32 2.55 2.45
N ASN A 77 -9.41 3.27 3.11
CA ASN A 77 -9.59 3.80 4.47
C ASN A 77 -10.38 5.14 4.51
N MET A 78 -10.80 5.58 5.69
CA MET A 78 -11.52 6.85 5.88
C MET A 78 -10.59 7.98 6.31
N GLY A 79 -10.93 9.20 5.92
CA GLY A 79 -10.30 10.44 6.36
C GLY A 79 -10.65 10.81 7.81
N THR A 80 -10.36 9.93 8.78
CA THR A 80 -10.57 10.18 10.22
C THR A 80 -9.33 9.86 11.06
N TRP A 81 -9.29 10.37 12.30
CA TRP A 81 -8.20 10.11 13.25
C TRP A 81 -8.09 8.63 13.63
N GLU A 82 -9.23 7.94 13.77
CA GLU A 82 -9.31 6.52 14.11
C GLU A 82 -8.71 5.65 13.00
N HIS A 83 -8.99 5.97 11.74
CA HIS A 83 -8.39 5.26 10.61
C HIS A 83 -6.89 5.56 10.45
N MET A 84 -6.43 6.75 10.85
CA MET A 84 -5.00 7.04 10.90
C MET A 84 -4.31 6.17 11.97
N ASP A 85 -4.87 6.06 13.18
CA ASP A 85 -4.35 5.22 14.27
C ASP A 85 -4.34 3.72 13.89
N VAL A 86 -5.47 3.20 13.41
CA VAL A 86 -5.55 1.80 12.95
C VAL A 86 -4.61 1.54 11.76
N GLY A 87 -4.43 2.53 10.87
CA GLY A 87 -3.48 2.44 9.76
C GLY A 87 -2.05 2.16 10.22
N VAL A 88 -1.58 2.83 11.28
CA VAL A 88 -0.24 2.56 11.86
C VAL A 88 -0.15 1.11 12.36
N LYS A 89 -1.17 0.66 13.11
CA LYS A 89 -1.23 -0.71 13.65
C LYS A 89 -1.22 -1.76 12.53
N MET A 90 -1.98 -1.54 11.45
CA MET A 90 -2.02 -2.45 10.30
C MET A 90 -0.68 -2.52 9.54
N VAL A 91 0.01 -1.39 9.39
CA VAL A 91 1.34 -1.35 8.77
C VAL A 91 2.35 -2.12 9.62
N LEU A 92 2.33 -1.96 10.95
CA LEU A 92 3.17 -2.73 11.88
C LEU A 92 2.86 -4.24 11.81
N THR A 93 1.59 -4.62 11.82
CA THR A 93 1.17 -6.03 11.67
C THR A 93 1.66 -6.63 10.36
N SER A 94 1.58 -5.88 9.25
CA SER A 94 2.08 -6.33 7.95
C SER A 94 3.60 -6.51 7.96
N ASN A 95 4.31 -5.62 8.66
CA ASN A 95 5.76 -5.66 8.81
C ASN A 95 6.24 -6.92 9.56
N ILE A 96 5.63 -7.24 10.70
CA ILE A 96 5.98 -8.46 11.45
C ILE A 96 5.58 -9.74 10.72
N ALA A 97 4.57 -9.69 9.85
CA ALA A 97 4.15 -10.80 9.00
C ALA A 97 5.03 -10.97 7.73
N GLY A 98 6.08 -10.16 7.58
CA GLY A 98 7.02 -10.24 6.45
C GLY A 98 6.61 -9.45 5.20
N MET A 99 5.47 -8.74 5.22
CA MET A 99 5.05 -7.82 4.16
C MET A 99 5.45 -6.38 4.51
N SER A 100 6.77 -6.13 4.56
CA SER A 100 7.31 -4.88 5.13
C SER A 100 7.15 -3.65 4.23
N PHE A 101 6.93 -3.82 2.92
CA PHE A 101 6.67 -2.69 2.02
C PHE A 101 5.18 -2.30 2.03
N ALA A 102 4.73 -1.81 3.19
CA ALA A 102 3.32 -1.52 3.48
C ALA A 102 3.07 -0.04 3.79
N GLY A 103 1.83 0.41 3.57
CA GLY A 103 1.39 1.78 3.83
C GLY A 103 -0.13 1.92 3.86
N ALA A 104 -0.61 3.06 4.34
CA ALA A 104 -2.02 3.45 4.29
C ALA A 104 -2.15 4.76 3.49
N ASP A 105 -3.33 5.02 2.92
CA ASP A 105 -3.55 6.23 2.14
C ASP A 105 -3.54 7.46 3.05
N VAL A 106 -2.60 8.35 2.80
CA VAL A 106 -2.40 9.58 3.57
C VAL A 106 -3.56 10.55 3.32
N GLY A 107 -4.18 10.98 4.41
CA GLY A 107 -5.42 11.75 4.43
C GLY A 107 -6.70 10.91 4.30
N GLY A 108 -6.58 9.58 4.22
CA GLY A 108 -7.71 8.65 4.05
C GLY A 108 -8.21 8.60 2.61
N TYR A 109 -8.74 7.48 2.14
CA TYR A 109 -9.31 7.38 0.79
C TYR A 109 -10.65 8.10 0.71
N PHE A 110 -11.59 7.78 1.59
CA PHE A 110 -12.92 8.38 1.66
C PHE A 110 -12.98 9.62 2.55
N GLY A 111 -13.87 10.55 2.22
CA GLY A 111 -14.13 11.75 3.02
C GLY A 111 -13.13 12.89 2.81
N ASN A 112 -13.40 14.02 3.47
CA ASN A 112 -12.60 15.24 3.39
C ASN A 112 -12.01 15.53 4.77
N PRO A 113 -10.77 15.08 5.06
CA PRO A 113 -10.17 15.31 6.37
C PRO A 113 -10.00 16.82 6.63
N PRO A 114 -10.14 17.28 7.89
CA PRO A 114 -9.78 18.65 8.22
C PRO A 114 -8.27 18.86 8.03
N THR A 115 -7.87 20.11 7.80
CA THR A 115 -6.50 20.47 7.40
C THR A 115 -5.43 20.01 8.39
N ASP A 116 -5.68 20.20 9.69
CA ASP A 116 -4.80 19.79 10.78
C ASP A 116 -4.56 18.27 10.76
N MET A 117 -5.62 17.49 10.55
CA MET A 117 -5.54 16.04 10.42
C MET A 117 -4.77 15.62 9.17
N LEU A 118 -5.00 16.27 8.02
CA LEU A 118 -4.24 15.99 6.80
C LEU A 118 -2.74 16.22 7.01
N VAL A 119 -2.36 17.32 7.67
CA VAL A 119 -0.96 17.60 8.04
C VAL A 119 -0.41 16.52 8.97
N ARG A 120 -1.16 16.13 10.01
CA ARG A 120 -0.73 15.02 10.89
C ARG A 120 -0.58 13.72 10.14
N TRP A 121 -1.43 13.44 9.16
CA TRP A 121 -1.29 12.22 8.36
C TRP A 121 -0.06 12.25 7.46
N TYR A 122 0.34 13.41 6.92
CA TYR A 122 1.63 13.52 6.25
C TYR A 122 2.80 13.23 7.21
N GLN A 123 2.71 13.71 8.45
CA GLN A 123 3.71 13.46 9.49
C GLN A 123 3.83 11.98 9.83
N VAL A 124 2.70 11.29 10.02
CA VAL A 124 2.67 9.84 10.30
C VAL A 124 3.09 9.03 9.07
N GLY A 125 2.49 9.31 7.90
CA GLY A 125 2.71 8.57 6.66
C GLY A 125 4.14 8.67 6.13
N ALA A 126 4.85 9.76 6.43
CA ALA A 126 6.27 9.90 6.11
C ALA A 126 7.15 8.83 6.78
N PHE A 127 6.66 8.15 7.83
CA PHE A 127 7.33 7.03 8.48
C PHE A 127 6.79 5.65 8.06
N SER A 128 5.86 5.58 7.10
CA SER A 128 5.43 4.30 6.52
C SER A 128 6.40 3.83 5.44
N PRO A 129 6.73 2.52 5.34
CA PRO A 129 7.60 2.00 4.29
C PRO A 129 7.10 2.36 2.87
N PHE A 130 5.80 2.19 2.60
CA PHE A 130 5.12 2.74 1.43
C PHE A 130 4.38 4.03 1.80
N PHE A 131 4.68 5.11 1.09
CA PHE A 131 4.16 6.46 1.39
C PHE A 131 3.46 7.05 0.17
N ARG A 132 2.13 7.15 0.24
CA ARG A 132 1.25 7.66 -0.83
C ARG A 132 0.10 8.47 -0.23
N ALA A 133 -0.19 9.63 -0.80
CA ALA A 133 -1.48 10.30 -0.63
C ALA A 133 -2.43 9.87 -1.76
N HIS A 134 -3.65 9.48 -1.40
CA HIS A 134 -4.68 9.05 -2.34
C HIS A 134 -6.06 9.46 -1.85
N ALA A 135 -7.04 9.52 -2.77
CA ALA A 135 -8.35 10.09 -2.51
C ALA A 135 -9.42 9.47 -3.44
N HIS A 136 -10.62 9.29 -2.90
CA HIS A 136 -11.81 8.85 -3.63
C HIS A 136 -12.31 9.95 -4.59
N LEU A 137 -13.06 9.53 -5.61
CA LEU A 137 -13.59 10.39 -6.67
C LEU A 137 -14.35 11.62 -6.13
N ASP A 138 -15.17 11.43 -5.10
CA ASP A 138 -16.07 12.46 -4.55
C ASP A 138 -15.39 13.42 -3.56
N THR A 139 -14.08 13.30 -3.37
CA THR A 139 -13.35 14.16 -2.42
C THR A 139 -12.94 15.48 -3.06
N LYS A 140 -12.79 16.51 -2.24
CA LYS A 140 -12.15 17.76 -2.65
C LYS A 140 -10.67 17.51 -2.96
N ARG A 141 -10.14 18.29 -3.89
CA ARG A 141 -8.69 18.34 -4.17
C ARG A 141 -7.95 18.72 -2.89
N ARG A 142 -6.86 18.00 -2.62
CA ARG A 142 -6.05 18.16 -1.39
C ARG A 142 -4.58 17.89 -1.61
N GLU A 143 -4.08 18.24 -2.80
CA GLU A 143 -2.64 18.29 -3.02
C GLU A 143 -1.98 19.24 -2.01
N PRO A 144 -0.80 18.92 -1.45
CA PRO A 144 -0.17 19.70 -0.39
C PRO A 144 -0.01 21.20 -0.67
N TYR A 145 0.17 21.57 -1.94
CA TYR A 145 0.35 22.96 -2.34
C TYR A 145 -0.94 23.80 -2.22
N LEU A 146 -2.11 23.17 -2.09
CA LEU A 146 -3.41 23.82 -1.87
C LEU A 146 -3.63 24.21 -0.40
N LEU A 147 -2.79 23.73 0.51
CA LEU A 147 -2.87 24.12 1.92
C LEU A 147 -2.44 25.57 2.09
N GLU A 148 -3.02 26.29 3.04
CA GLU A 148 -2.53 27.60 3.44
C GLU A 148 -1.38 27.47 4.46
N GLU A 149 -0.60 28.53 4.63
CA GLU A 149 0.37 28.58 5.73
C GLU A 149 -0.35 28.62 7.09
N PRO A 150 0.20 27.99 8.14
CA PRO A 150 1.52 27.33 8.21
C PRO A 150 1.52 25.85 7.75
N TYR A 151 0.37 25.30 7.38
CA TYR A 151 0.19 23.88 7.09
C TYR A 151 0.99 23.41 5.86
N LYS A 152 1.07 24.25 4.82
CA LYS A 152 1.91 24.00 3.65
C LYS A 152 3.37 23.80 4.03
N SER A 153 3.93 24.68 4.87
CA SER A 153 5.30 24.54 5.37
C SER A 153 5.49 23.29 6.22
N MET A 154 4.55 22.96 7.10
CA MET A 154 4.62 21.74 7.92
C MET A 154 4.67 20.47 7.06
N VAL A 155 3.85 20.38 6.01
CA VAL A 155 3.88 19.24 5.08
C VAL A 155 5.18 19.22 4.29
N ARG A 156 5.66 20.37 3.80
CA ARG A 156 6.95 20.47 3.12
C ARG A 156 8.12 19.98 3.99
N ASP A 157 8.12 20.32 5.27
CA ASP A 157 9.21 19.97 6.18
C ASP A 157 9.25 18.48 6.49
N ILE A 158 8.10 17.82 6.69
CA ILE A 158 8.09 16.36 6.83
C ILE A 158 8.48 15.66 5.52
N LEU A 159 8.06 16.19 4.36
CA LEU A 159 8.51 15.64 3.08
C LEU A 159 10.05 15.75 2.97
N ARG A 160 10.64 16.90 3.27
CA ARG A 160 12.10 17.08 3.30
C ARG A 160 12.78 16.08 4.24
N LEU A 161 12.21 15.85 5.43
CA LEU A 161 12.73 14.84 6.35
C LEU A 161 12.66 13.42 5.77
N ARG A 162 11.55 13.02 5.14
CA ARG A 162 11.46 11.72 4.46
C ARG A 162 12.54 11.58 3.38
N TYR A 163 12.75 12.61 2.57
CA TYR A 163 13.77 12.60 1.53
C TYR A 163 15.19 12.54 2.09
N SER A 164 15.49 13.28 3.17
CA SER A 164 16.81 13.20 3.82
C SER A 164 17.09 11.84 4.47
N LEU A 165 16.04 11.13 4.90
CA LEU A 165 16.13 9.78 5.46
C LEU A 165 16.12 8.66 4.40
N LEU A 166 16.06 8.96 3.10
CA LEU A 166 16.09 7.90 2.06
C LEU A 166 17.27 6.92 2.19
N PRO A 167 18.49 7.33 2.58
CA PRO A 167 19.58 6.38 2.84
C PRO A 167 19.28 5.40 3.99
N VAL A 168 18.56 5.85 5.02
CA VAL A 168 18.12 5.03 6.16
C VAL A 168 17.05 4.04 5.69
N TRP A 169 16.02 4.52 4.98
CA TRP A 169 14.98 3.67 4.40
C TRP A 169 15.56 2.61 3.48
N TYR A 170 16.44 3.01 2.57
CA TYR A 170 17.02 2.09 1.58
C TYR A 170 17.91 1.03 2.26
N THR A 171 18.63 1.40 3.31
CA THR A 171 19.39 0.46 4.15
C THR A 171 18.47 -0.52 4.87
N ALA A 172 17.35 -0.06 5.45
CA ALA A 172 16.37 -0.94 6.11
C ALA A 172 15.72 -1.91 5.11
N PHE A 173 15.36 -1.45 3.90
CA PHE A 173 14.88 -2.32 2.82
C PHE A 173 15.96 -3.31 2.34
N ARG A 174 17.24 -2.91 2.35
CA ARG A 174 18.34 -3.83 2.05
C ARG A 174 18.43 -4.93 3.11
N GLU A 175 18.38 -4.58 4.41
CA GLU A 175 18.37 -5.56 5.50
C GLU A 175 17.19 -6.54 5.34
N THR A 176 15.98 -6.00 5.13
CA THR A 176 14.76 -6.79 4.87
C THR A 176 14.97 -7.78 3.72
N SER A 177 15.60 -7.35 2.62
CA SER A 177 15.84 -8.22 1.44
C SER A 177 16.81 -9.37 1.69
N VAL A 178 17.63 -9.29 2.74
CA VAL A 178 18.66 -10.30 3.06
C VAL A 178 18.22 -11.21 4.20
N THR A 179 17.60 -10.64 5.23
CA THR A 179 17.33 -11.34 6.49
C THR A 179 15.84 -11.54 6.76
N GLY A 180 14.95 -10.86 6.03
CA GLY A 180 13.52 -10.83 6.32
C GLY A 180 13.16 -9.94 7.52
N MET A 181 14.11 -9.19 8.07
CA MET A 181 13.83 -8.21 9.13
C MET A 181 12.76 -7.20 8.70
N PRO A 182 11.79 -6.83 9.56
CA PRO A 182 10.83 -5.79 9.21
C PRO A 182 11.50 -4.42 9.01
N VAL A 183 10.98 -3.61 8.09
CA VAL A 183 11.47 -2.23 7.87
C VAL A 183 11.06 -1.33 9.03
N LEU A 184 9.79 -1.42 9.45
CA LEU A 184 9.24 -0.67 10.57
C LEU A 184 9.02 -1.63 11.76
N ARG A 185 9.48 -1.23 12.95
CA ARG A 185 9.48 -2.03 14.19
C ARG A 185 9.09 -1.16 15.38
#